data_AF-A0A0M3DJG3-F1
#
_entry.id   AF-A0A0M3DJG3-F1
#
_cell.length_a   1.000
_cell.length_b   1.000
_cell.length_c   1.000
_cell.angle_alpha   90.00
_cell.angle_beta   90.00
_cell.angle_gamma   90.00
#
_symmetry.space_group_name_H-M   'P 1'
#
loop_
_entity.id
_entity.type
_entity.pdbx_description
1 polymer ?
#
loop_
_entity_poly.entity_id
_entity_poly.type
_entity_poly.pdbx_seq_one_letter_code
_entity_poly.pdbx_strand_id
1 'polypeptide(L)'
;MKYNYTQELNNILNKTYKEIIFRMAVSNENIDFSKENLDKTKKLLLSEQVFIGSDLDKFIINCIPSDHEGNLFRVSISKHHDRLHPRFENYKGEPVSDSSYSKFGLLLWEDHMNNLLISDIQSLFSQEGFVNFVNNDLYSYLNELSIKLDKYKNNSIKIEFKNKESLLSTIADMIANETLDFEFAHILVDMDKLRDDMAKMSTTFDVYNEFDKLEDDTKYCIINYPKYNYDELIEVLTKDYGFKLLNENCLLKNK
;
A
#
# COMPACT_ATOMS: atom_id res chain seq x y z
N MET A 1 22.35 -15.66 8.29
CA MET A 1 21.61 -15.97 9.54
C MET A 1 20.68 -17.19 9.32
N LYS A 2 20.26 -17.94 10.35
CA LYS A 2 19.20 -18.97 10.17
C LYS A 2 17.88 -18.39 10.66
N TYR A 3 17.01 -18.00 9.74
CA TYR A 3 15.67 -17.54 10.08
C TYR A 3 14.84 -18.69 10.68
N ASN A 4 14.09 -18.38 11.73
CA ASN A 4 13.01 -19.23 12.21
C ASN A 4 11.71 -18.71 11.59
N TYR A 5 11.30 -19.32 10.48
CA TYR A 5 10.20 -18.78 9.68
C TYR A 5 8.89 -18.63 10.45
N THR A 6 8.56 -19.58 11.34
CA THR A 6 7.36 -19.50 12.19
C THR A 6 7.39 -18.30 13.13
N GLN A 7 8.56 -17.98 13.70
CA GLN A 7 8.71 -16.80 14.54
C GLN A 7 8.60 -15.51 13.73
N GLU A 8 9.19 -15.48 12.53
CA GLU A 8 9.09 -14.33 11.64
C GLU A 8 7.67 -14.11 11.11
N LEU A 9 6.91 -15.17 10.83
CA LEU A 9 5.48 -15.06 10.50
C LEU A 9 4.71 -14.35 11.61
N ASN A 10 4.93 -14.71 12.88
CA ASN A 10 4.29 -14.03 14.01
C ASN A 10 4.74 -12.56 14.13
N ASN A 11 6.03 -12.27 13.90
CA ASN A 11 6.54 -10.91 13.90
C ASN A 11 5.88 -10.05 12.80
N ILE A 12 5.77 -10.59 11.58
CA ILE A 12 5.15 -9.92 10.44
C ILE A 12 3.65 -9.73 10.70
N LEU A 13 2.96 -10.76 11.20
CA LEU A 13 1.54 -10.66 11.57
C LEU A 13 1.29 -9.55 12.60
N ASN A 14 2.13 -9.46 13.64
CA ASN A 14 2.06 -8.37 14.62
C ASN A 14 2.30 -6.99 13.98
N LYS A 15 3.25 -6.89 13.04
CA LYS A 15 3.45 -5.65 12.26
C LYS A 15 2.23 -5.32 11.40
N THR A 16 1.56 -6.32 10.83
CA THR A 16 0.35 -6.13 10.05
C THR A 16 -0.80 -5.60 10.92
N TYR A 17 -1.00 -6.12 12.13
CA TYR A 17 -1.98 -5.55 13.07
C TYR A 17 -1.68 -4.10 13.43
N LYS A 18 -0.41 -3.77 13.68
CA LYS A 18 0.04 -2.39 13.90
C LYS A 18 -0.30 -1.47 12.73
N GLU A 19 -0.05 -1.93 11.50
CA GLU A 19 -0.35 -1.18 10.28
C GLU A 19 -1.85 -0.94 10.11
N ILE A 20 -2.69 -1.96 10.36
CA ILE A 20 -4.15 -1.82 10.33
C ILE A 20 -4.61 -0.74 11.32
N ILE A 21 -4.12 -0.78 12.57
CA ILE A 21 -4.47 0.23 13.60
C ILE A 21 -4.05 1.63 13.15
N PHE A 22 -2.86 1.75 12.56
CA PHE A 22 -2.39 3.02 12.01
C PHE A 22 -3.30 3.54 10.89
N ARG A 23 -3.66 2.69 9.91
CA ARG A 23 -4.57 3.06 8.82
C ARG A 23 -5.95 3.47 9.34
N MET A 24 -6.51 2.73 10.30
CA MET A 24 -7.77 3.08 10.95
C MET A 24 -7.69 4.46 11.63
N ALA A 25 -6.60 4.73 12.35
CA ALA A 25 -6.39 5.99 13.04
C ALA A 25 -6.24 7.19 12.10
N VAL A 26 -5.64 6.97 10.93
CA VAL A 26 -5.55 7.97 9.87
C VAL A 26 -6.93 8.24 9.26
N SER A 27 -7.72 7.20 9.01
CA SER A 27 -9.03 7.34 8.37
C SER A 27 -10.14 7.84 9.29
N ASN A 28 -10.00 7.74 10.62
CA ASN A 28 -11.03 8.13 11.58
C ASN A 28 -10.49 9.10 12.63
N GLU A 29 -10.88 10.37 12.52
CA GLU A 29 -10.49 11.45 13.44
C GLU A 29 -10.90 11.22 14.90
N ASN A 30 -11.86 10.32 15.17
CA ASN A 30 -12.29 9.98 16.53
C ASN A 30 -11.32 9.04 17.25
N ILE A 31 -10.37 8.45 16.53
CA ILE A 31 -9.34 7.58 17.12
C ILE A 31 -8.24 8.46 17.71
N ASP A 32 -8.21 8.51 19.04
CA ASP A 32 -7.23 9.28 19.79
C ASP A 32 -6.52 8.39 20.81
N PHE A 33 -5.20 8.30 20.69
CA PHE A 33 -4.35 7.51 21.57
C PHE A 33 -3.85 8.29 22.80
N SER A 34 -4.37 9.50 23.04
CA SER A 34 -4.15 10.22 24.29
C SER A 34 -4.59 9.38 25.50
N LYS A 35 -3.91 9.56 26.63
CA LYS A 35 -4.16 8.76 27.84
C LYS A 35 -5.62 8.83 28.31
N GLU A 36 -6.28 9.95 28.09
CA GLU A 36 -7.67 10.19 28.51
C GLU A 36 -8.69 9.47 27.63
N ASN A 37 -8.37 9.25 26.35
CA ASN A 37 -9.28 8.65 25.36
C ASN A 37 -8.98 7.19 25.04
N LEU A 38 -7.90 6.60 25.59
CA LEU A 38 -7.44 5.25 25.24
C LEU A 38 -8.53 4.17 25.38
N ASP A 39 -9.33 4.19 26.45
CA ASP A 39 -10.40 3.21 26.65
C ASP A 39 -11.52 3.35 25.63
N LYS A 40 -11.85 4.58 25.22
CA LYS A 40 -12.81 4.86 24.15
C LYS A 40 -12.25 4.37 22.82
N THR A 41 -10.99 4.67 22.53
CA THR A 41 -10.30 4.24 21.31
C THR A 41 -10.21 2.73 21.20
N LYS A 42 -9.90 2.01 22.29
CA LYS A 42 -9.94 0.54 22.30
C LYS A 42 -11.32 0.02 21.93
N LYS A 43 -12.39 0.59 22.51
CA LYS A 43 -13.76 0.18 22.16
C LYS A 43 -14.08 0.40 20.68
N LEU A 44 -13.64 1.52 20.10
CA LEU A 44 -13.81 1.81 18.67
C LEU A 44 -13.04 0.80 17.80
N LEU A 45 -11.78 0.52 18.12
CA LEU A 45 -10.99 -0.48 17.39
C LEU A 45 -11.63 -1.87 17.46
N LEU A 46 -12.16 -2.26 18.62
CA LEU A 46 -12.78 -3.57 18.84
C LEU A 46 -14.17 -3.70 18.21
N SER A 47 -14.87 -2.60 17.92
CA SER A 47 -16.17 -2.64 17.25
C SER A 47 -16.08 -2.82 15.74
N GLU A 48 -14.92 -2.53 15.16
CA GLU A 48 -14.69 -2.65 13.71
C GLU A 48 -14.31 -4.08 13.31
N GLN A 49 -14.84 -4.51 12.17
CA GLN A 49 -14.46 -5.79 11.57
C GLN A 49 -13.27 -5.55 10.63
N VAL A 50 -12.15 -6.25 10.88
CA VAL A 50 -10.92 -6.07 10.11
C VAL A 50 -10.64 -7.27 9.22
N PHE A 51 -10.11 -6.98 8.04
CA PHE A 51 -9.70 -7.97 7.04
C PHE A 51 -8.37 -7.57 6.44
N ILE A 52 -7.61 -8.55 5.95
CA ILE A 52 -6.44 -8.29 5.10
C ILE A 52 -6.90 -8.41 3.65
N GLY A 53 -6.87 -7.29 2.92
CA GLY A 53 -7.00 -7.24 1.47
C GLY A 53 -5.64 -7.18 0.79
N SER A 54 -5.65 -7.14 -0.54
CA SER A 54 -4.45 -6.96 -1.36
C SER A 54 -3.75 -5.62 -1.14
N ASP A 55 -4.43 -4.64 -0.55
CA ASP A 55 -3.90 -3.33 -0.16
C ASP A 55 -2.78 -3.39 0.91
N LEU A 56 -2.62 -4.55 1.57
CA LEU A 56 -1.56 -4.83 2.54
C LEU A 56 -0.45 -5.74 1.99
N ASP A 57 -0.61 -6.32 0.80
CA ASP A 57 0.38 -7.25 0.22
C ASP A 57 1.75 -6.60 0.09
N LYS A 58 1.78 -5.37 -0.42
CA LYS A 58 3.02 -4.58 -0.53
C LYS A 58 3.66 -4.32 0.83
N PHE A 59 2.87 -4.07 1.86
CA PHE A 59 3.39 -3.89 3.23
C PHE A 59 4.00 -5.18 3.77
N ILE A 60 3.34 -6.32 3.54
CA ILE A 60 3.84 -7.64 3.95
C ILE A 60 5.16 -7.96 3.24
N ILE A 61 5.24 -7.74 1.93
CA ILE A 61 6.48 -7.92 1.16
C ILE A 61 7.59 -7.01 1.67
N ASN A 62 7.28 -5.74 2.00
CA ASN A 62 8.25 -4.79 2.54
C ASN A 62 8.77 -5.16 3.95
N CYS A 63 8.15 -6.15 4.62
CA CYS A 63 8.70 -6.71 5.85
C CYS A 63 9.88 -7.66 5.61
N ILE A 64 10.07 -8.14 4.36
CA ILE A 64 11.22 -8.95 3.97
C ILE A 64 12.48 -8.06 4.00
N PRO A 65 13.58 -8.49 4.65
CA PRO A 65 14.83 -7.74 4.63
C PRO A 65 15.34 -7.50 3.21
N SER A 66 16.12 -6.44 3.00
CA SER A 66 16.72 -6.18 1.70
C SER A 66 17.92 -7.10 1.44
N ASP A 67 18.29 -7.22 0.16
CA ASP A 67 19.54 -7.83 -0.30
C ASP A 67 19.74 -9.29 0.16
N HIS A 68 20.96 -9.64 0.58
CA HIS A 68 21.35 -10.99 0.99
C HIS A 68 20.45 -11.57 2.09
N GLU A 69 20.07 -10.76 3.07
CA GLU A 69 19.21 -11.21 4.17
C GLU A 69 17.79 -11.52 3.67
N GLY A 70 17.30 -10.76 2.68
CA GLY A 70 16.06 -11.07 1.98
C GLY A 70 16.10 -12.42 1.26
N ASN A 71 17.21 -12.72 0.58
CA ASN A 71 17.43 -14.01 -0.07
C ASN A 71 17.46 -15.16 0.94
N LEU A 72 18.17 -15.00 2.06
CA LEU A 72 18.20 -15.98 3.13
C LEU A 72 16.81 -16.18 3.76
N PHE A 73 16.02 -15.12 3.89
CA PHE A 73 14.65 -15.20 4.37
C PHE A 73 13.76 -15.98 3.39
N ARG A 74 13.82 -15.68 2.09
CA ARG A 74 13.08 -16.42 1.04
C ARG A 74 13.47 -17.90 0.97
N VAL A 75 14.75 -18.23 1.21
CA VAL A 75 15.18 -19.62 1.37
C VAL A 75 14.50 -20.29 2.57
N SER A 76 14.26 -19.56 3.66
CA SER A 76 13.53 -20.08 4.82
C SER A 76 12.05 -20.33 4.52
N ILE A 77 11.40 -19.45 3.73
CA ILE A 77 10.03 -19.65 3.21
C ILE A 77 9.99 -20.94 2.38
N SER A 78 10.88 -21.06 1.40
CA SER A 78 10.97 -22.23 0.52
C SER A 78 11.12 -23.53 1.31
N LYS A 79 11.96 -23.54 2.34
CA LYS A 79 12.18 -24.71 3.19
C LYS A 79 10.97 -25.07 4.04
N HIS A 80 10.21 -24.08 4.50
CA HIS A 80 8.99 -24.32 5.27
C HIS A 80 7.90 -24.99 4.41
N HIS A 81 7.85 -24.65 3.13
CA HIS A 81 6.87 -25.17 2.16
C HIS A 81 7.36 -26.38 1.36
N ASP A 82 8.46 -27.02 1.78
CA ASP A 82 9.11 -28.14 1.07
C ASP A 82 9.38 -27.85 -0.43
N ARG A 83 9.71 -26.60 -0.75
CA ARG A 83 10.04 -26.14 -2.11
C ARG A 83 11.55 -26.13 -2.36
N LEU A 84 11.90 -26.32 -3.63
CA LEU A 84 13.27 -26.14 -4.10
C LEU A 84 13.64 -24.65 -4.04
N HIS A 85 14.83 -24.37 -3.53
CA HIS A 85 15.43 -23.04 -3.55
C HIS A 85 16.69 -23.09 -4.39
N PRO A 86 16.88 -22.15 -5.32
CA PRO A 86 18.10 -22.08 -6.08
C PRO A 86 19.24 -21.55 -5.21
N ARG A 87 20.47 -21.92 -5.54
CA ARG A 87 21.66 -21.36 -4.89
C ARG A 87 22.23 -20.25 -5.76
N PHE A 88 21.80 -19.02 -5.49
CA PHE A 88 22.20 -17.86 -6.28
C PHE A 88 23.39 -17.09 -5.71
N GLU A 89 23.65 -17.22 -4.41
CA GLU A 89 24.74 -16.53 -3.72
C GLU A 89 25.59 -17.52 -2.92
N ASN A 90 26.88 -17.20 -2.77
CA ASN A 90 27.77 -17.91 -1.87
C ASN A 90 27.53 -17.47 -0.41
N TYR A 91 28.28 -18.05 0.53
CA TYR A 91 28.13 -17.75 1.96
C TYR A 91 28.52 -16.31 2.35
N LYS A 92 29.08 -15.52 1.43
CA LYS A 92 29.43 -14.10 1.59
C LYS A 92 28.41 -13.16 0.94
N GLY A 93 27.35 -13.68 0.33
CA GLY A 93 26.37 -12.89 -0.45
C GLY A 93 26.85 -12.51 -1.85
N GLU A 94 27.91 -13.13 -2.37
CA GLU A 94 28.39 -12.87 -3.73
C GLU A 94 27.68 -13.82 -4.71
N PRO A 95 27.28 -13.36 -5.91
CA PRO A 95 26.63 -14.20 -6.91
C PRO A 95 27.45 -15.44 -7.28
N VAL A 96 26.81 -16.60 -7.36
CA VAL A 96 27.45 -17.83 -7.85
C VAL A 96 27.50 -17.78 -9.37
N SER A 97 28.70 -17.89 -9.94
CA SER A 97 28.90 -17.98 -11.39
C SER A 97 28.56 -19.40 -11.89
N ASP A 98 27.28 -19.76 -11.89
CA ASP A 98 26.79 -20.99 -12.51
C ASP A 98 26.03 -20.68 -13.79
N SER A 99 26.17 -21.56 -14.79
CA SER A 99 25.45 -21.55 -16.06
C SER A 99 23.93 -21.65 -15.93
N SER A 100 23.42 -22.11 -14.78
CA SER A 100 21.98 -22.15 -14.47
C SER A 100 21.43 -20.85 -13.89
N TYR A 101 22.28 -19.85 -13.61
CA TYR A 101 21.83 -18.55 -13.14
C TYR A 101 21.17 -17.76 -14.27
N SER A 102 19.87 -17.55 -14.16
CA SER A 102 19.13 -16.58 -14.97
C SER A 102 18.50 -15.55 -14.05
N LYS A 103 18.78 -14.27 -14.32
CA LYS A 103 18.13 -13.14 -13.62
C LYS A 103 16.60 -13.27 -13.64
N PHE A 104 16.04 -13.82 -14.72
CA PHE A 104 14.61 -14.05 -14.84
C PHE A 104 14.11 -15.16 -13.89
N GLY A 105 14.88 -16.25 -13.75
CA GLY A 105 14.55 -17.32 -12.82
C GLY A 105 14.62 -16.89 -11.35
N LEU A 106 15.54 -15.98 -11.02
CA LEU A 106 15.60 -15.35 -9.69
C LEU A 106 14.33 -14.54 -9.40
N LEU A 107 13.95 -13.63 -10.30
CA LEU A 107 12.75 -12.80 -10.13
C LEU A 107 11.49 -13.64 -9.93
N LEU A 108 11.26 -14.65 -10.78
CA LEU A 108 10.11 -15.55 -10.64
C LEU A 108 10.09 -16.31 -9.31
N TRP A 109 11.27 -16.74 -8.85
CA TRP A 109 11.37 -17.42 -7.57
C TRP A 109 11.10 -16.47 -6.41
N GLU A 110 11.64 -15.26 -6.45
CA GLU A 110 11.39 -14.23 -5.42
C GLU A 110 9.91 -13.87 -5.33
N ASP A 111 9.26 -13.63 -6.47
CA ASP A 111 7.82 -13.35 -6.54
C ASP A 111 6.99 -14.52 -6.01
N HIS A 112 7.36 -15.75 -6.36
CA HIS A 112 6.69 -16.93 -5.83
C HIS A 112 6.83 -17.03 -4.31
N MET A 113 8.00 -16.76 -3.74
CA MET A 113 8.20 -16.76 -2.28
C MET A 113 7.45 -15.62 -1.59
N ASN A 114 7.38 -14.44 -2.21
CA ASN A 114 6.60 -13.31 -1.72
C ASN A 114 5.10 -13.69 -1.63
N ASN A 115 4.57 -14.36 -2.66
CA ASN A 115 3.18 -14.81 -2.68
C ASN A 115 2.88 -15.86 -1.61
N LEU A 116 3.82 -16.79 -1.35
CA LEU A 116 3.68 -17.76 -0.25
C LEU A 116 3.64 -17.05 1.10
N LEU A 117 4.51 -16.06 1.33
CA LEU A 117 4.48 -15.26 2.57
C LEU A 117 3.14 -14.55 2.76
N ILE A 118 2.62 -13.92 1.71
CA ILE A 118 1.32 -13.25 1.74
C ILE A 118 0.23 -14.25 2.12
N SER A 119 0.17 -15.40 1.44
CA SER A 119 -0.80 -16.45 1.71
C SER A 119 -0.73 -16.97 3.15
N ASP A 120 0.48 -17.14 3.69
CA ASP A 120 0.67 -17.61 5.07
C ASP A 120 0.18 -16.58 6.09
N ILE A 121 0.50 -15.29 5.87
CA ILE A 121 0.03 -14.20 6.74
C ILE A 121 -1.50 -14.07 6.67
N GLN A 122 -2.09 -14.13 5.48
CA GLN A 122 -3.54 -14.10 5.29
C GLN A 122 -4.21 -15.30 5.98
N SER A 123 -3.60 -16.49 5.93
CA SER A 123 -4.12 -17.68 6.60
C SER A 123 -4.02 -17.62 8.12
N LEU A 124 -3.01 -16.92 8.67
CA LEU A 124 -2.82 -16.76 10.12
C LEU A 124 -3.63 -15.61 10.71
N PHE A 125 -3.94 -14.62 9.89
CA PHE A 125 -4.74 -13.47 10.32
C PHE A 125 -6.14 -13.90 10.74
N SER A 126 -6.60 -13.35 11.86
CA SER A 126 -7.96 -13.56 12.34
C SER A 126 -8.44 -12.35 13.12
N GLN A 127 -9.76 -12.14 13.12
CA GLN A 127 -10.39 -11.11 13.96
C GLN A 127 -10.09 -11.35 15.45
N GLU A 128 -10.08 -12.61 15.89
CA GLU A 128 -9.72 -12.96 17.27
C GLU A 128 -8.27 -12.58 17.59
N GLY A 129 -7.34 -12.84 16.66
CA GLY A 129 -5.94 -12.42 16.78
C GLY A 129 -5.80 -10.90 16.88
N PHE A 130 -6.53 -10.14 16.07
CA PHE A 130 -6.57 -8.68 16.15
C PHE A 130 -7.09 -8.18 17.50
N VAL A 131 -8.22 -8.72 17.98
CA VAL A 131 -8.80 -8.38 19.29
C VAL A 131 -7.80 -8.67 20.42
N ASN A 132 -7.13 -9.82 20.37
CA ASN A 132 -6.11 -10.18 21.34
C ASN A 132 -4.93 -9.19 21.32
N PHE A 133 -4.47 -8.79 20.14
CA PHE A 133 -3.42 -7.78 19.98
C PHE A 133 -3.83 -6.42 20.57
N VAL A 134 -5.04 -5.94 20.27
CA VAL A 134 -5.55 -4.66 20.79
C VAL A 134 -5.63 -4.66 22.33
N ASN A 135 -6.04 -5.78 22.91
CA ASN A 135 -6.17 -5.90 24.36
C ASN A 135 -4.83 -5.99 25.07
N ASN A 136 -3.91 -6.80 24.56
CA ASN A 136 -2.68 -7.17 25.27
C ASN A 136 -1.46 -6.35 24.84
N ASP A 137 -1.35 -6.01 23.56
CA ASP A 137 -0.10 -5.49 22.97
C ASP A 137 -0.18 -4.02 22.56
N LEU A 138 -1.38 -3.45 22.36
CA LEU A 138 -1.55 -2.06 21.91
C LEU A 138 -0.77 -1.06 22.77
N TYR A 139 -0.76 -1.25 24.09
CA TYR A 139 -0.09 -0.33 25.01
C TYR A 139 1.41 -0.23 24.74
N SER A 140 2.05 -1.34 24.37
CA SER A 140 3.48 -1.37 24.01
C SER A 140 3.79 -0.63 22.71
N TYR A 141 2.78 -0.45 21.84
CA TYR A 141 2.89 0.17 20.54
C TYR A 141 2.54 1.67 20.53
N LEU A 142 1.88 2.21 21.56
CA LEU A 142 1.35 3.58 21.56
C LEU A 142 2.40 4.66 21.25
N ASN A 143 3.60 4.56 21.81
CA ASN A 143 4.67 5.54 21.55
C ASN A 143 5.12 5.52 20.08
N GLU A 144 5.35 4.32 19.53
CA GLU A 144 5.74 4.12 18.13
C GLU A 144 4.64 4.63 17.19
N LEU A 145 3.39 4.30 17.50
CA LEU A 145 2.21 4.75 16.77
C LEU A 145 2.07 6.28 16.79
N SER A 146 2.27 6.91 17.94
CA SER A 146 2.16 8.37 18.09
C SER A 146 3.21 9.07 17.23
N ILE A 147 4.47 8.62 17.27
CA ILE A 147 5.55 9.14 16.40
C ILE A 147 5.18 8.96 14.92
N LYS A 148 4.62 7.81 14.55
CA LYS A 148 4.24 7.52 13.16
C LYS A 148 3.08 8.41 12.72
N LEU A 149 2.07 8.63 13.56
CA LEU A 149 0.95 9.53 13.31
C LEU A 149 1.40 11.00 13.23
N ASP A 150 2.31 11.43 14.09
CA ASP A 150 2.87 12.79 14.02
C ASP A 150 3.67 13.00 12.73
N LYS A 151 4.46 12.01 12.31
CA LYS A 151 5.14 12.03 11.00
C LYS A 151 4.13 12.10 9.85
N TYR A 152 3.03 11.35 9.94
CA TYR A 152 1.98 11.38 8.93
C TYR A 152 1.32 12.78 8.87
N LYS A 153 0.90 13.34 10.01
CA LYS A 153 0.29 14.67 10.11
C LYS A 153 1.20 15.80 9.64
N ASN A 154 2.51 15.65 9.87
CA ASN A 154 3.52 16.61 9.43
C ASN A 154 3.94 16.41 7.97
N ASN A 155 3.60 15.28 7.33
CA ASN A 155 3.79 15.09 5.91
C ASN A 155 2.73 15.88 5.16
N SER A 156 3.16 16.95 4.49
CA SER A 156 2.29 17.68 3.57
C SER A 156 2.37 17.07 2.18
N ILE A 157 1.22 16.83 1.56
CA ILE A 157 1.13 16.61 0.12
C ILE A 157 1.34 17.96 -0.53
N LYS A 158 2.42 18.08 -1.31
CA LYS A 158 2.71 19.27 -2.11
C LYS A 158 2.59 18.90 -3.58
N ILE A 159 1.66 19.56 -4.28
CA ILE A 159 1.47 19.43 -5.72
C ILE A 159 2.03 20.71 -6.35
N GLU A 160 3.21 20.62 -6.94
CA GLU A 160 3.83 21.71 -7.70
C GLU A 160 3.63 21.49 -9.19
N PHE A 161 3.02 22.44 -9.88
CA PHE A 161 2.73 22.35 -11.31
C PHE A 161 3.25 23.58 -12.06
N LYS A 162 3.62 23.44 -13.33
CA LYS A 162 4.24 24.53 -14.11
C LYS A 162 3.22 25.59 -14.52
N ASN A 163 2.04 25.14 -14.89
CA ASN A 163 0.88 25.93 -15.29
C ASN A 163 -0.40 25.15 -14.97
N LYS A 164 -1.56 25.82 -14.94
CA LYS A 164 -2.86 25.17 -14.64
C LYS A 164 -3.13 23.94 -15.52
N GLU A 165 -2.72 23.99 -16.79
CA GLU A 165 -2.89 22.90 -17.76
C GLU A 165 -2.08 21.64 -17.38
N SER A 166 -0.93 21.81 -16.71
CA SER A 166 -0.09 20.71 -16.25
C SER A 166 -0.51 20.12 -14.90
N LEU A 167 -1.53 20.67 -14.24
CA LEU A 167 -1.98 20.18 -12.94
C LEU A 167 -2.43 18.72 -13.01
N LEU A 168 -3.27 18.39 -14.00
CA LEU A 168 -3.82 17.04 -14.16
C LEU A 168 -2.72 16.02 -14.46
N SER A 169 -1.77 16.35 -15.32
CA SER A 169 -0.64 15.46 -15.64
C SER A 169 0.31 15.29 -14.47
N THR A 170 0.53 16.35 -13.68
CA THR A 170 1.33 16.30 -12.45
C THR A 170 0.67 15.38 -11.41
N ILE A 171 -0.65 15.49 -11.23
CA ILE A 171 -1.40 14.61 -10.33
C ILE A 171 -1.34 13.15 -10.80
N ALA A 172 -1.51 12.91 -12.11
CA ALA A 172 -1.38 11.57 -12.68
C ALA A 172 0.01 10.97 -12.45
N ASP A 173 1.07 11.77 -12.61
CA ASP A 173 2.44 11.36 -12.29
C ASP A 173 2.64 11.09 -10.80
N MET A 174 2.03 11.89 -9.92
CA MET A 174 2.11 11.70 -8.48
C MET A 174 1.43 10.41 -8.02
N ILE A 175 0.29 10.06 -8.61
CA ILE A 175 -0.42 8.79 -8.35
C ILE A 175 0.41 7.61 -8.87
N ALA A 176 0.92 7.69 -10.11
CA ALA A 176 1.75 6.63 -10.70
C ALA A 176 3.04 6.37 -9.91
N ASN A 177 3.60 7.40 -9.27
CA ASN A 177 4.78 7.30 -8.41
C ASN A 177 4.43 7.05 -6.93
N GLU A 178 3.18 6.76 -6.59
CA GLU A 178 2.70 6.48 -5.22
C GLU A 178 2.94 7.61 -4.21
N THR A 179 3.10 8.84 -4.69
CA THR A 179 3.21 10.04 -3.83
C THR A 179 1.85 10.66 -3.50
N LEU A 180 0.83 10.32 -4.28
CA LEU A 180 -0.57 10.62 -4.03
C LEU A 180 -1.39 9.32 -4.05
N ASP A 181 -2.37 9.21 -3.17
CA ASP A 181 -3.13 7.97 -2.98
C ASP A 181 -4.01 7.68 -4.23
N PHE A 182 -4.13 6.40 -4.61
CA PHE A 182 -4.86 5.97 -5.81
C PHE A 182 -6.36 6.35 -5.78
N GLU A 183 -6.95 6.57 -4.60
CA GLU A 183 -8.33 7.03 -4.44
C GLU A 183 -8.61 8.32 -5.25
N PHE A 184 -7.60 9.18 -5.43
CA PHE A 184 -7.72 10.36 -6.29
C PHE A 184 -8.01 9.99 -7.75
N ALA A 185 -7.55 8.85 -8.27
CA ALA A 185 -7.85 8.42 -9.64
C ALA A 185 -9.36 8.22 -9.85
N HIS A 186 -10.07 7.61 -8.89
CA HIS A 186 -11.53 7.43 -8.96
C HIS A 186 -12.30 8.75 -8.96
N ILE A 187 -11.73 9.79 -8.34
CA ILE A 187 -12.33 11.12 -8.28
C ILE A 187 -12.12 11.86 -9.60
N LEU A 188 -10.93 11.71 -10.20
CA LEU A 188 -10.48 12.49 -11.35
C LEU A 188 -10.97 11.93 -12.69
N VAL A 189 -11.24 10.62 -12.76
CA VAL A 189 -11.65 9.95 -13.99
C VAL A 189 -13.17 9.93 -14.14
N ASP A 190 -13.63 10.29 -15.33
CA ASP A 190 -15.01 10.12 -15.76
C ASP A 190 -15.25 8.66 -16.16
N MET A 191 -15.64 7.84 -15.18
CA MET A 191 -15.83 6.40 -15.36
C MET A 191 -16.92 6.07 -16.39
N ASP A 192 -17.92 6.93 -16.57
CA ASP A 192 -18.96 6.71 -17.57
C ASP A 192 -18.41 6.92 -18.99
N LYS A 193 -17.59 7.95 -19.21
CA LYS A 193 -16.89 8.14 -20.49
C LYS A 193 -15.90 7.01 -20.78
N LEU A 194 -15.16 6.56 -19.76
CA LEU A 194 -14.23 5.45 -19.89
C LEU A 194 -14.99 4.17 -20.30
N ARG A 195 -16.11 3.88 -19.62
CA ARG A 195 -16.98 2.75 -19.94
C ARG A 195 -17.55 2.84 -21.36
N ASP A 196 -18.02 4.02 -21.77
CA ASP A 196 -18.56 4.25 -23.12
C ASP A 196 -17.51 4.03 -24.22
N ASP A 197 -16.26 4.44 -23.99
CA ASP A 197 -15.18 4.26 -24.95
C ASP A 197 -14.71 2.80 -25.01
N MET A 198 -14.60 2.15 -23.84
CA MET A 198 -14.33 0.72 -23.76
C MET A 198 -15.41 -0.11 -24.47
N ALA A 199 -16.70 0.24 -24.31
CA ALA A 199 -17.81 -0.43 -24.98
C ALA A 199 -17.77 -0.26 -26.51
N LYS A 200 -17.25 0.87 -27.03
CA LYS A 200 -17.06 1.10 -28.47
C LYS A 200 -15.93 0.29 -29.06
N MET A 201 -14.88 0.01 -28.27
CA MET A 201 -13.69 -0.73 -28.71
C MET A 201 -13.74 -2.22 -28.38
N SER A 202 -14.65 -2.66 -27.50
CA SER A 202 -14.72 -4.05 -27.06
C SER A 202 -15.39 -4.96 -28.10
N THR A 203 -14.66 -5.96 -28.59
CA THR A 203 -15.26 -7.27 -28.86
C THR A 203 -15.59 -7.92 -27.52
N THR A 204 -16.84 -8.32 -27.31
CA THR A 204 -17.40 -9.04 -26.16
C THR A 204 -16.38 -9.85 -25.35
N PHE A 205 -15.78 -9.25 -24.33
CA PHE A 205 -15.05 -9.93 -23.27
C PHE A 205 -15.59 -9.44 -21.93
N ASP A 206 -16.46 -10.24 -21.32
CA ASP A 206 -17.23 -9.92 -20.10
C ASP A 206 -16.36 -9.79 -18.82
N VAL A 207 -15.04 -9.87 -18.92
CA VAL A 207 -14.13 -10.00 -17.76
C VAL A 207 -13.28 -8.75 -17.50
N TYR A 208 -13.15 -7.83 -18.46
CA TYR A 208 -12.33 -6.61 -18.30
C TYR A 208 -13.21 -5.36 -18.27
N ASN A 209 -13.24 -4.68 -17.13
CA ASN A 209 -14.10 -3.52 -16.89
C ASN A 209 -13.30 -2.21 -16.71
N GLU A 210 -14.03 -1.10 -16.59
CA GLU A 210 -13.47 0.24 -16.46
C GLU A 210 -12.57 0.43 -15.22
N PHE A 211 -12.80 -0.32 -14.15
CA PHE A 211 -11.97 -0.29 -12.94
C PHE A 211 -10.65 -1.02 -13.18
N ASP A 212 -10.69 -2.20 -13.81
CA ASP A 212 -9.47 -2.93 -14.19
C ASP A 212 -8.60 -2.06 -15.11
N LYS A 213 -9.21 -1.34 -16.05
CA LYS A 213 -8.50 -0.40 -16.93
C LYS A 213 -7.91 0.80 -16.20
N LEU A 214 -8.61 1.33 -15.20
CA LEU A 214 -8.10 2.42 -14.37
C LEU A 214 -6.90 1.98 -13.52
N GLU A 215 -6.93 0.77 -12.98
CA GLU A 215 -5.84 0.20 -12.19
C GLU A 215 -4.62 -0.12 -13.07
N ASP A 216 -4.83 -0.75 -14.23
CA ASP A 216 -3.75 -1.12 -15.15
C ASP A 216 -3.09 0.09 -15.83
N ASP A 217 -3.86 1.14 -16.14
CA ASP A 217 -3.42 2.26 -16.98
C ASP A 217 -3.89 3.61 -16.44
N THR A 218 -3.64 3.83 -15.15
CA THR A 218 -4.13 4.98 -14.37
C THR A 218 -3.79 6.32 -15.02
N LYS A 219 -2.54 6.48 -15.45
CA LYS A 219 -2.07 7.75 -16.04
C LYS A 219 -2.78 8.05 -17.36
N TYR A 220 -2.97 7.05 -18.22
CA TYR A 220 -3.72 7.20 -19.45
C TYR A 220 -5.18 7.59 -19.16
N CYS A 221 -5.81 6.92 -18.20
CA CYS A 221 -7.21 7.16 -17.87
C CYS A 221 -7.44 8.58 -17.33
N ILE A 222 -6.58 9.06 -16.42
CA ILE A 222 -6.65 10.42 -15.86
C ILE A 222 -6.50 11.48 -16.96
N ILE A 223 -5.60 11.29 -17.90
CA ILE A 223 -5.31 12.28 -18.94
C ILE A 223 -6.41 12.32 -20.02
N ASN A 224 -6.93 11.16 -20.43
CA ASN A 224 -7.84 11.07 -21.58
C ASN A 224 -9.33 11.14 -21.21
N TYR A 225 -9.69 10.78 -19.98
CA TYR A 225 -11.08 10.83 -19.50
C TYR A 225 -11.20 11.68 -18.23
N PRO A 226 -10.76 12.96 -18.22
CA PRO A 226 -10.89 13.80 -17.05
C PRO A 226 -12.36 14.14 -16.78
N LYS A 227 -12.74 14.05 -15.51
CA LYS A 227 -14.05 14.44 -15.01
C LYS A 227 -14.20 15.96 -14.87
N TYR A 228 -13.11 16.65 -14.59
CA TYR A 228 -13.08 18.09 -14.31
C TYR A 228 -12.16 18.83 -15.28
N ASN A 229 -12.53 20.06 -15.63
CA ASN A 229 -11.58 20.98 -16.26
C ASN A 229 -10.59 21.56 -15.22
N TYR A 230 -9.57 22.30 -15.66
CA TYR A 230 -8.51 22.77 -14.77
C TYR A 230 -8.98 23.68 -13.63
N ASP A 231 -9.93 24.58 -13.89
CA ASP A 231 -10.43 25.50 -12.87
C ASP A 231 -11.37 24.78 -11.89
N GLU A 232 -12.22 23.87 -12.39
CA GLU A 232 -13.06 22.98 -11.56
C GLU A 232 -12.19 22.06 -10.68
N LEU A 233 -11.10 21.53 -11.21
CA LEU A 233 -10.20 20.65 -10.47
C LEU A 233 -9.57 21.36 -9.27
N ILE A 234 -9.13 22.61 -9.45
CA ILE A 234 -8.60 23.41 -8.34
C ILE A 234 -9.69 23.67 -7.29
N GLU A 235 -10.90 24.00 -7.73
CA GLU A 235 -12.03 24.24 -6.83
C GLU A 235 -12.39 22.99 -6.02
N VAL A 236 -12.49 21.83 -6.66
CA VAL A 236 -12.78 20.54 -6.00
C VAL A 236 -11.66 20.20 -5.01
N LEU A 237 -10.39 20.27 -5.41
CA LEU A 237 -9.27 19.97 -4.53
C LEU A 237 -9.23 20.89 -3.30
N THR A 238 -9.56 22.16 -3.46
CA THR A 238 -9.52 23.13 -2.36
C THR A 238 -10.74 23.07 -1.45
N LYS A 239 -11.94 22.90 -1.99
CA LYS A 239 -13.19 22.86 -1.22
C LYS A 239 -13.46 21.51 -0.58
N ASP A 240 -13.31 20.44 -1.36
CA ASP A 240 -13.78 19.10 -0.96
C ASP A 240 -12.64 18.25 -0.39
N TYR A 241 -11.40 18.49 -0.82
CA TYR A 241 -10.25 17.68 -0.41
C TYR A 241 -9.25 18.40 0.48
N GLY A 242 -9.54 19.64 0.90
CA GLY A 242 -8.78 20.37 1.91
C GLY A 242 -7.40 20.86 1.48
N PHE A 243 -7.11 20.91 0.17
CA PHE A 243 -5.89 21.54 -0.32
C PHE A 243 -5.96 23.07 -0.15
N LYS A 244 -4.83 23.68 0.16
CA LYS A 244 -4.64 25.13 0.19
C LYS A 244 -3.75 25.54 -0.97
N LEU A 245 -4.25 26.47 -1.77
CA LEU A 245 -3.45 27.10 -2.81
C LEU A 245 -2.52 28.12 -2.14
N LEU A 246 -1.23 27.80 -2.06
CA LEU A 246 -0.22 28.70 -1.46
C LEU A 246 0.17 29.80 -2.45
N ASN A 247 0.43 29.41 -3.70
CA ASN A 247 0.77 30.27 -4.83
C ASN A 247 -0.03 29.81 -6.06
N GLU A 248 -0.04 30.57 -7.16
CA GLU A 248 -0.76 30.23 -8.41
C GLU A 248 -0.43 28.83 -8.98
N ASN A 249 0.71 28.26 -8.56
CA ASN A 249 1.30 27.03 -9.09
C ASN A 249 1.56 25.94 -8.02
N CYS A 250 1.02 26.08 -6.80
CA CYS A 250 1.30 25.15 -5.71
C CYS A 250 0.09 24.91 -4.81
N LEU A 251 -0.35 23.65 -4.73
CA LEU A 251 -1.36 23.17 -3.77
C LEU A 251 -0.68 22.40 -2.63
N LEU A 252 -1.09 22.69 -1.40
CA LEU A 252 -0.59 22.03 -0.19
C LEU A 252 -1.75 21.47 0.61
N LYS A 253 -1.70 20.18 0.95
CA LYS A 253 -2.59 19.56 1.92
C LYS A 253 -1.74 18.96 3.03
N ASN A 254 -2.06 19.28 4.28
CA ASN A 254 -1.50 18.52 5.40
C ASN A 254 -2.24 17.18 5.43
N LYS A 255 -1.52 16.05 5.43
CA LYS A 255 -2.15 14.73 5.56
C LYS A 255 -2.78 14.57 6.93
#